data_AF-A0A1A8R7R9-F1
#
_entry.id   AF-A0A1A8R7R9-F1
#
_cell.length_a   1.000
_cell.length_b   1.000
_cell.length_c   1.000
_cell.angle_alpha   90.00
_cell.angle_beta   90.00
_cell.angle_gamma   90.00
#
_symmetry.space_group_name_H-M   'P 1'
#
loop_
_entity.id
_entity.type
_entity.pdbx_description
1 polymer ?
#
loop_
_entity_poly.entity_id
_entity_poly.type
_entity_poly.pdbx_seq_one_letter_code
_entity_poly.pdbx_strand_id
1 'polypeptide(L)'
;PAQPSGTVLSLTKHICAICGDRSSGKHYGVYSCEGCKGFFKRTVRKDLTYTCRDNKDCVIDKRQRNRCQYCRYQKCLAMGMKREAVQEERQR
;
A
#
# COMPACT_ATOMS: atom_id res chain seq x y z
N PRO A 1 35.81 8.06 7.45
CA PRO A 1 34.56 7.56 6.82
C PRO A 1 33.42 7.49 7.83
N ALA A 2 32.62 8.57 7.92
CA ALA A 2 31.49 8.65 8.83
C ALA A 2 30.27 7.90 8.24
N GLN A 3 29.73 6.93 8.97
CA GLN A 3 28.47 6.28 8.64
C GLN A 3 27.32 7.08 9.27
N PRO A 4 26.33 7.59 8.51
CA PRO A 4 25.11 8.14 9.07
C PRO A 4 24.00 7.10 8.96
N SER A 5 23.95 6.11 9.86
CA SER A 5 23.01 4.97 9.75
C SER A 5 22.10 4.77 10.97
N GLY A 6 21.89 5.80 11.80
CA GLY A 6 21.11 5.69 13.05
C GLY A 6 19.70 6.28 13.05
N THR A 7 19.38 7.25 12.18
CA THR A 7 18.18 8.11 12.41
C THR A 7 17.08 7.96 11.35
N VAL A 8 17.38 7.40 10.17
CA VAL A 8 16.42 7.32 9.04
C VAL A 8 15.43 6.15 9.13
N LEU A 9 15.73 5.11 9.91
CA LEU A 9 14.88 3.91 10.04
C LEU A 9 13.66 4.11 10.96
N SER A 10 13.67 5.11 11.84
CA SER A 10 12.56 5.35 12.77
C SER A 10 11.41 6.13 12.12
N LEU A 11 11.72 7.05 11.19
CA LEU A 11 10.73 7.93 10.57
C LEU A 11 9.80 7.20 9.57
N THR A 12 10.30 6.14 8.93
CA THR A 12 9.54 5.36 7.93
C THR A 12 8.37 4.58 8.54
N LYS A 13 8.42 4.28 9.85
CA LYS A 13 7.30 3.63 10.57
C LYS A 13 6.01 4.47 10.57
N HIS A 14 6.12 5.78 10.38
CA HIS A 14 4.98 6.69 10.38
C HIS A 14 4.49 7.07 8.98
N ILE A 15 5.11 6.54 7.92
CA ILE A 15 4.79 6.88 6.52
C ILE A 15 4.29 5.65 5.78
N CYS A 16 3.23 5.83 5.00
CA CYS A 16 2.65 4.81 4.16
C CYS A 16 3.59 4.48 3.01
N ALA A 17 4.13 3.26 2.98
CA ALA A 17 5.06 2.80 1.96
C ALA A 17 4.48 2.82 0.53
N ILE A 18 3.15 2.91 0.39
CA ILE A 18 2.47 2.88 -0.91
C ILE A 18 2.32 4.30 -1.50
N CYS A 19 1.90 5.28 -0.70
CA CYS A 19 1.50 6.60 -1.22
C CYS A 19 2.13 7.78 -0.48
N GLY A 20 2.99 7.54 0.52
CA GLY A 20 3.65 8.60 1.29
C GLY A 20 2.77 9.35 2.29
N ASP A 21 1.47 9.01 2.39
CA ASP A 21 0.58 9.57 3.42
C ASP A 21 0.95 9.07 4.83
N ARG A 22 0.39 9.67 5.88
CA ARG A 22 0.62 9.22 7.27
C ARG A 22 0.15 7.77 7.43
N SER A 23 1.04 6.89 7.90
CA SER A 23 0.69 5.52 8.24
C SER A 23 -0.06 5.46 9.57
N SER A 24 -1.04 4.57 9.64
CA SER A 24 -1.74 4.20 10.89
C SER A 24 -1.13 2.96 11.55
N GLY A 25 -0.01 2.45 11.04
CA GLY A 25 0.63 1.21 11.49
C GLY A 25 0.77 0.17 10.38
N LYS A 26 1.09 -1.06 10.78
CA LYS A 26 1.32 -2.19 9.88
C LYS A 26 0.00 -2.87 9.50
N HIS A 27 -0.29 -2.94 8.20
CA HIS A 27 -1.45 -3.63 7.65
C HIS A 27 -0.99 -4.57 6.55
N TYR A 28 -1.45 -5.82 6.61
CA TYR A 28 -1.11 -6.86 5.62
C TYR A 28 0.40 -7.04 5.40
N GLY A 29 1.22 -6.81 6.43
CA GLY A 29 2.67 -6.97 6.36
C GLY A 29 3.48 -5.68 6.15
N VAL A 30 2.83 -4.55 5.85
CA VAL A 30 3.52 -3.29 5.46
C VAL A 30 2.97 -2.08 6.22
N TYR A 31 3.79 -1.09 6.55
CA TYR A 31 3.31 0.19 7.06
C TYR A 31 2.50 0.95 6.02
N SER A 32 1.21 1.15 6.28
CA SER A 32 0.31 1.80 5.32
C SER A 32 -0.68 2.73 6.01
N CYS A 33 -1.26 3.64 5.24
CA CYS A 33 -2.41 4.45 5.67
C CYS A 33 -3.72 3.65 5.56
N GLU A 34 -4.79 4.12 6.22
CA GLU A 34 -6.12 3.50 6.14
C GLU A 34 -6.67 3.43 4.70
N GLY A 35 -6.31 4.40 3.84
CA GLY A 35 -6.73 4.41 2.45
C GLY A 35 -6.17 3.23 1.64
N CYS A 36 -4.88 2.91 1.79
CA CYS A 36 -4.25 1.79 1.09
C CYS A 36 -4.60 0.44 1.72
N LYS A 37 -4.75 0.38 3.06
CA LYS A 37 -5.31 -0.77 3.77
C LYS A 37 -6.70 -1.13 3.24
N GLY A 38 -7.63 -0.17 3.24
CA GLY A 38 -9.00 -0.39 2.79
C GLY A 38 -9.10 -0.73 1.30
N PHE A 39 -8.26 -0.10 0.47
CA PHE A 39 -8.14 -0.44 -0.94
C PHE A 39 -7.70 -1.90 -1.13
N PHE A 40 -6.57 -2.31 -0.55
CA PHE A 40 -6.06 -3.67 -0.66
C PHE A 40 -7.06 -4.72 -0.16
N LYS A 41 -7.70 -4.49 1.00
CA LYS A 41 -8.74 -5.36 1.54
C LYS A 41 -9.89 -5.59 0.55
N ARG A 42 -10.42 -4.51 -0.05
CA ARG A 42 -11.54 -4.61 -1.00
C ARG A 42 -11.12 -5.30 -2.29
N THR A 43 -9.92 -5.01 -2.79
CA THR A 43 -9.38 -5.65 -3.99
C THR A 43 -9.26 -7.16 -3.79
N VAL A 44 -8.69 -7.60 -2.66
CA VAL A 44 -8.50 -9.04 -2.39
C VAL A 44 -9.83 -9.75 -2.14
N ARG A 45 -10.71 -9.21 -1.27
CA ARG A 45 -11.98 -9.87 -0.93
C ARG A 45 -12.94 -10.04 -2.10
N LYS A 46 -12.98 -9.06 -2.99
CA LYS A 46 -13.85 -9.08 -4.17
C LYS A 46 -13.14 -9.61 -5.41
N ASP A 47 -11.92 -10.13 -5.25
CA ASP A 47 -11.01 -10.57 -6.31
C ASP A 47 -11.00 -9.62 -7.53
N LEU A 48 -10.87 -8.33 -7.25
CA LEU A 48 -10.97 -7.30 -8.29
C LEU A 48 -9.70 -7.28 -9.13
N THR A 49 -9.90 -7.40 -10.45
CA THR A 49 -8.85 -7.16 -11.43
C THR A 49 -9.00 -5.75 -12.01
N TYR A 50 -7.89 -5.04 -12.10
CA TYR A 50 -7.84 -3.69 -12.65
C TYR A 50 -6.98 -3.66 -13.92
N THR A 51 -7.26 -2.70 -14.79
CA THR A 51 -6.46 -2.42 -16.00
C THR A 51 -5.90 -1.01 -15.92
N CYS A 52 -4.60 -0.85 -16.17
CA CYS A 52 -4.01 0.47 -16.34
C CYS A 52 -4.43 1.06 -17.69
N ARG A 53 -4.73 2.36 -17.72
CA ARG A 53 -5.02 3.08 -18.98
C ARG A 53 -3.79 3.74 -19.60
N ASP A 54 -2.68 3.75 -18.87
CA ASP A 54 -1.38 4.30 -19.26
C ASP A 54 -0.35 3.15 -19.37
N ASN A 55 0.94 3.43 -19.11
CA ASN A 55 2.06 2.49 -19.30
C ASN A 55 2.37 1.61 -18.07
N LYS A 56 1.40 1.40 -17.17
CA LYS A 56 1.58 0.60 -15.93
C LYS A 56 2.64 1.14 -14.96
N ASP A 57 2.99 2.43 -15.07
CA ASP A 57 4.02 3.13 -14.31
C ASP A 57 3.50 4.36 -13.54
N CYS A 58 2.18 4.50 -13.43
CA CYS A 58 1.55 5.66 -12.79
C CYS A 58 2.10 5.93 -11.38
N VAL A 59 2.44 7.19 -11.12
CA VAL A 59 2.89 7.66 -9.81
C VAL A 59 1.79 7.49 -8.75
N ILE A 60 2.14 6.86 -7.62
CA ILE A 60 1.25 6.66 -6.49
C ILE A 60 1.72 7.50 -5.31
N ASP A 61 1.07 8.66 -5.13
CA ASP A 61 1.24 9.56 -3.99
C ASP A 61 -0.10 9.86 -3.30
N LYS A 62 -0.08 10.62 -2.20
CA LYS A 62 -1.28 10.96 -1.42
C LYS A 62 -2.39 11.61 -2.26
N ARG A 63 -2.04 12.46 -3.22
CA ARG A 63 -2.99 13.24 -4.02
C ARG A 63 -3.58 12.42 -5.17
N GLN A 64 -2.76 11.62 -5.86
CA GLN A 64 -3.17 10.93 -7.09
C GLN A 64 -3.27 9.41 -6.99
N ARG A 65 -3.13 8.80 -5.80
CA ARG A 65 -3.28 7.33 -5.59
C ARG A 65 -4.60 6.73 -6.10
N ASN A 66 -5.64 7.52 -6.36
CA ASN A 66 -6.91 7.03 -6.89
C ASN A 66 -6.98 7.07 -8.43
N ARG A 67 -6.03 7.71 -9.13
CA ARG A 67 -6.03 7.85 -10.60
C ARG A 67 -5.91 6.51 -11.32
N CYS A 68 -5.10 5.59 -10.78
CA CYS A 68 -4.92 4.27 -11.37
C CYS A 68 -4.92 3.18 -10.30
N GLN A 69 -6.00 2.40 -10.26
CA GLN A 69 -6.16 1.29 -9.31
C GLN A 69 -5.19 0.15 -9.59
N TYR A 70 -4.90 -0.12 -10.87
CA TYR A 70 -3.91 -1.13 -11.26
C TYR A 70 -2.54 -0.84 -10.65
N CYS A 71 -1.95 0.32 -10.94
CA CYS A 71 -0.62 0.67 -10.45
C CYS A 71 -0.59 0.78 -8.92
N ARG A 72 -1.68 1.23 -8.31
CA ARG A 72 -1.79 1.24 -6.84
C ARG A 72 -1.74 -0.17 -6.26
N TYR A 73 -2.49 -1.11 -6.83
CA TYR A 73 -2.52 -2.49 -6.36
C TYR A 73 -1.18 -3.19 -6.61
N GLN A 74 -0.59 -3.02 -7.79
CA GLN A 74 0.75 -3.52 -8.09
C GLN A 74 1.79 -2.97 -7.10
N LYS A 75 1.73 -1.68 -6.77
CA LYS A 75 2.61 -1.10 -5.74
C LYS A 75 2.37 -1.69 -4.35
N CYS A 76 1.11 -1.98 -3.97
CA CYS A 76 0.84 -2.69 -2.72
C CYS A 76 1.56 -4.04 -2.68
N LEU A 77 1.45 -4.84 -3.75
CA LEU A 77 2.11 -6.14 -3.85
C LEU A 77 3.64 -6.00 -3.86
N ALA A 78 4.18 -5.07 -4.64
CA ALA A 78 5.61 -4.80 -4.74
C ALA A 78 6.24 -4.38 -3.40
N MET A 79 5.50 -3.63 -2.56
CA MET A 79 5.94 -3.27 -1.22
C MET A 79 5.76 -4.38 -0.18
N GLY A 80 5.20 -5.54 -0.57
CA GLY A 80 5.06 -6.73 0.28
C GLY A 80 3.72 -6.87 1.01
N MET A 81 2.64 -6.24 0.53
CA MET A 81 1.31 -6.52 1.10
C MET A 81 0.86 -7.93 0.74
N LYS A 82 0.50 -8.70 1.76
CA LYS A 82 0.17 -10.13 1.69
C LYS A 82 -1.33 -10.35 1.47
N ARG A 83 -1.69 -11.02 0.37
CA ARG A 83 -3.10 -11.34 0.05
C ARG A 83 -3.69 -12.29 1.10
N GLU A 84 -2.90 -13.26 1.52
CA GLU A 84 -3.24 -14.26 2.54
C GLU A 84 -3.48 -13.67 3.94
N ALA A 85 -3.01 -12.44 4.20
CA ALA A 85 -3.29 -11.74 5.45
C ALA A 85 -4.68 -11.08 5.48
N VAL A 86 -5.42 -11.10 4.36
CA VAL A 86 -6.80 -10.61 4.29
C VAL A 86 -7.75 -11.73 4.71
N GLN A 87 -8.32 -11.60 5.90
CA GLN A 87 -9.34 -12.54 6.37
C GLN A 87 -10.64 -12.41 5.56
N GLU A 88 -11.30 -13.56 5.35
CA GLU A 88 -12.63 -13.69 4.77
C GLU A 88 -13.69 -12.86 5.52
N GLU A 89 -14.83 -12.61 4.87
CA GLU A 89 -15.92 -11.92 5.55
C GLU A 89 -16.47 -12.75 6.71
N ARG A 90 -16.58 -12.12 7.88
CA ARG A 90 -17.32 -12.71 9.00
C ARG A 90 -18.80 -12.64 8.64
N GLN A 91 -19.37 -13.78 8.22
CA GLN A 91 -20.82 -13.93 8.09
C GLN A 91 -21.44 -13.55 9.45
N ARG A 92 -22.38 -12.60 9.43
CA ARG A 92 -23.23 -12.24 10.57
C ARG A 92 -24.58 -12.89 10.38
#